data_AF-A0AAU1Q7P9-F1
#
_entry.id   AF-A0AAU1Q7P9-F1
#
_cell.length_a   1.000
_cell.length_b   1.000
_cell.length_c   1.000
_cell.angle_alpha   90.00
_cell.angle_beta   90.00
_cell.angle_gamma   90.00
#
_symmetry.space_group_name_H-M   'P 1'
#
loop_
_entity.id
_entity.type
_entity.pdbx_description
1 polymer ?
#
loop_
_entity_poly.entity_id
_entity_poly.type
_entity_poly.pdbx_seq_one_letter_code
_entity_poly.pdbx_strand_id
1 'polypeptide(L)'
;MKHGRFGIGVLVSTGLAAAGVLVVAPVASAVTPQTATLSFDCGSFGSGTATLTATQDGTAATISVSTSAIKSPINIGANSVKSTLTLTKNGSGTSTFTGNSNPAIPAGGDVSTGPLTGTVAAGDSLEGKSLTVVVFGITVTCNATSAQAPGPFVF
;
A
#
# COMPACT_ATOMS: atom_id res chain seq x y z
N MET A 1 73.10 -32.87 22.41
CA MET A 1 73.63 -32.08 21.27
C MET A 1 72.49 -31.30 20.65
N LYS A 2 72.76 -30.03 20.29
CA LYS A 2 72.02 -29.11 19.41
C LYS A 2 70.78 -28.37 19.98
N HIS A 3 70.99 -27.06 20.00
CA HIS A 3 70.17 -25.91 20.38
C HIS A 3 68.92 -25.69 19.51
N GLY A 4 67.92 -25.05 20.12
CA GLY A 4 66.90 -24.26 19.42
C GLY A 4 66.24 -23.27 20.39
N ARG A 5 66.76 -22.04 20.45
CA ARG A 5 66.10 -20.88 21.10
C ARG A 5 65.19 -20.20 20.05
N PHE A 6 64.14 -19.51 20.51
CA PHE A 6 63.28 -18.46 19.87
C PHE A 6 61.82 -18.77 20.23
N GLY A 7 60.98 -17.90 20.81
CA GLY A 7 61.08 -16.48 21.12
C GLY A 7 59.93 -16.04 22.04
N ILE A 8 60.05 -14.78 22.49
CA ILE A 8 59.18 -14.03 23.41
C ILE A 8 57.86 -13.64 22.71
N GLY A 9 56.73 -13.57 23.45
CA GLY A 9 55.50 -12.99 22.88
C GLY A 9 54.28 -12.92 23.79
N VAL A 10 54.35 -12.07 24.81
CA VAL A 10 53.28 -11.17 25.34
C VAL A 10 51.82 -11.68 25.39
N LEU A 11 51.33 -11.87 26.62
CA LEU A 11 49.91 -11.78 26.99
C LEU A 11 49.45 -10.32 26.90
N VAL A 12 48.48 -10.01 26.02
CA VAL A 12 47.62 -8.82 26.17
C VAL A 12 46.17 -9.24 25.91
N SER A 13 45.39 -9.14 26.98
CA SER A 13 43.94 -9.10 26.98
C SER A 13 43.43 -7.84 26.30
N THR A 14 42.58 -7.98 25.28
CA THR A 14 41.66 -6.91 24.87
C THR A 14 40.31 -7.53 24.50
N GLY A 15 39.34 -7.32 25.39
CA GLY A 15 37.94 -7.57 25.08
C GLY A 15 37.51 -6.64 23.95
N LEU A 16 37.22 -7.20 22.78
CA LEU A 16 36.45 -6.49 21.77
C LEU A 16 34.98 -6.55 22.21
N ALA A 17 34.52 -5.46 22.83
CA ALA A 17 33.11 -5.12 22.82
C ALA A 17 32.69 -5.00 21.34
N ALA A 18 32.05 -6.03 20.82
CA ALA A 18 31.32 -5.94 19.57
C ALA A 18 30.13 -5.01 19.81
N ALA A 19 30.36 -3.71 19.63
CA ALA A 19 29.29 -2.76 19.40
C ALA A 19 28.69 -3.11 18.04
N GLY A 20 27.79 -4.10 18.04
CA GLY A 20 26.88 -4.33 16.93
C GLY A 20 26.09 -3.05 16.76
N VAL A 21 26.43 -2.28 15.72
CA VAL A 21 25.53 -1.27 15.21
C VAL A 21 24.31 -2.05 14.76
N LEU A 22 23.28 -2.10 15.60
CA LEU A 22 21.95 -2.43 15.13
C LEU A 22 21.63 -1.34 14.11
N VAL A 23 21.82 -1.67 12.83
CA VAL A 23 21.24 -0.92 11.72
C VAL A 23 19.75 -0.99 11.98
N VAL A 24 19.21 0.04 12.62
CA VAL A 24 17.78 0.24 12.75
C VAL A 24 17.29 0.34 11.32
N ALA A 25 16.67 -0.74 10.83
CA ALA A 25 15.94 -0.70 9.57
C ALA A 25 15.02 0.53 9.63
N PRO A 26 14.90 1.31 8.56
CA PRO A 26 14.02 2.47 8.56
C PRO A 26 12.66 2.01 9.08
N VAL A 27 12.22 2.63 10.18
CA VAL A 27 10.88 2.43 10.72
C VAL A 27 9.93 3.00 9.68
N ALA A 28 9.49 2.16 8.74
CA ALA A 28 8.40 2.51 7.85
C ALA A 28 7.23 2.90 8.75
N SER A 29 6.83 4.16 8.70
CA SER A 29 5.69 4.67 9.46
C SER A 29 4.50 3.78 9.11
N ALA A 30 4.07 2.99 10.08
CA ALA A 30 3.09 1.94 9.84
C ALA A 30 1.72 2.58 9.65
N VAL A 31 1.15 2.42 8.45
CA VAL A 31 -0.21 2.89 8.16
C VAL A 31 -1.18 2.20 9.10
N THR A 32 -1.94 2.99 9.85
CA THR A 32 -2.92 2.46 10.79
C THR A 32 -4.30 3.00 10.45
N PRO A 33 -5.30 2.13 10.20
CA PRO A 33 -5.20 0.68 10.02
C PRO A 33 -4.55 0.30 8.68
N GLN A 34 -4.03 -0.92 8.53
CA GLN A 34 -3.49 -1.38 7.24
C GLN A 34 -4.61 -1.72 6.23
N THR A 35 -5.78 -2.09 6.72
CA THR A 35 -6.93 -2.49 5.88
C THR A 35 -8.19 -1.83 6.41
N ALA A 36 -9.01 -1.31 5.50
CA ALA A 36 -10.31 -0.74 5.81
C ALA A 36 -11.33 -1.16 4.75
N THR A 37 -12.58 -1.30 5.15
CA THR A 37 -13.70 -1.53 4.24
C THR A 37 -14.57 -0.29 4.17
N LEU A 38 -15.16 -0.04 3.01
CA LEU A 38 -16.15 1.01 2.81
C LEU A 38 -17.15 0.59 1.73
N SER A 39 -18.28 1.28 1.66
CA SER A 39 -19.25 1.09 0.59
C SER A 39 -18.99 2.08 -0.53
N PHE A 40 -19.02 1.59 -1.77
CA PHE A 40 -18.96 2.38 -2.97
C PHE A 40 -20.27 2.28 -3.75
N ASP A 41 -20.72 3.41 -4.27
CA ASP A 41 -21.79 3.50 -5.27
C ASP A 41 -21.20 3.96 -6.61
N CYS A 42 -21.30 3.11 -7.62
CA CYS A 42 -20.79 3.33 -8.96
C CYS A 42 -21.91 3.71 -9.95
N GLY A 43 -23.03 4.23 -9.45
CA GLY A 43 -24.22 4.55 -10.24
C GLY A 43 -24.76 3.34 -10.99
N SER A 44 -24.89 3.45 -12.32
CA SER A 44 -25.47 2.40 -13.17
C SER A 44 -24.67 1.09 -13.22
N PHE A 45 -23.42 1.09 -12.77
CA PHE A 45 -22.58 -0.11 -12.72
C PHE A 45 -22.85 -0.96 -11.47
N GLY A 46 -23.54 -0.40 -10.48
CA GLY A 46 -23.89 -1.07 -9.23
C GLY A 46 -23.29 -0.39 -8.02
N SER A 47 -23.52 -0.99 -6.86
CA SER A 47 -22.98 -0.59 -5.58
C SER A 47 -22.56 -1.82 -4.79
N GLY A 48 -21.64 -1.64 -3.85
CA GLY A 48 -21.08 -2.76 -3.10
C GLY A 48 -20.01 -2.32 -2.12
N THR A 49 -19.39 -3.31 -1.48
CA THR A 49 -18.32 -3.08 -0.52
C THR A 49 -16.97 -3.15 -1.23
N ALA A 50 -16.07 -2.24 -0.86
CA ALA A 50 -14.68 -2.25 -1.24
C ALA A 50 -13.78 -2.41 -0.03
N THR A 51 -12.74 -3.21 -0.22
CA THR A 51 -11.63 -3.36 0.72
C THR A 51 -10.45 -2.58 0.18
N LEU A 52 -9.93 -1.68 1.00
CA LEU A 52 -8.71 -0.93 0.74
C LEU A 52 -7.61 -1.47 1.64
N THR A 53 -6.45 -1.76 1.07
CA THR A 53 -5.25 -2.14 1.80
C THR A 53 -4.17 -1.10 1.53
N ALA A 54 -3.78 -0.38 2.57
CA ALA A 54 -2.76 0.67 2.50
C ALA A 54 -1.40 0.16 2.98
N THR A 55 -0.34 0.64 2.37
CA THR A 55 1.06 0.33 2.70
C THR A 55 1.89 1.60 2.53
N GLN A 56 2.96 1.76 3.31
CA GLN A 56 3.87 2.89 3.19
C GLN A 56 5.30 2.39 3.39
N ASP A 57 6.21 2.78 2.50
CA ASP A 57 7.62 2.40 2.54
C ASP A 57 8.51 3.60 2.95
N GLY A 58 7.98 4.49 3.80
CA GLY A 58 8.68 5.67 4.35
C GLY A 58 8.64 6.93 3.47
N THR A 59 8.54 6.82 2.15
CA THR A 59 8.39 7.99 1.25
C THR A 59 7.24 7.89 0.26
N ALA A 60 6.76 6.68 0.00
CA ALA A 60 5.64 6.42 -0.92
C ALA A 60 4.56 5.63 -0.19
N ALA A 61 3.30 5.92 -0.51
CA ALA A 61 2.16 5.15 -0.06
C ALA A 61 1.52 4.43 -1.24
N THR A 62 1.13 3.19 -1.00
CA THR A 62 0.40 2.35 -1.95
C THR A 62 -0.93 1.94 -1.38
N ILE A 63 -1.98 1.97 -2.20
CA ILE A 63 -3.29 1.45 -1.83
C ILE A 63 -3.74 0.42 -2.87
N SER A 64 -4.06 -0.77 -2.43
CA SER A 64 -4.73 -1.80 -3.24
C SER A 64 -6.22 -1.79 -2.95
N VAL A 65 -7.04 -1.95 -3.98
CA VAL A 65 -8.49 -1.87 -3.92
C VAL A 65 -9.09 -3.15 -4.49
N SER A 66 -10.00 -3.76 -3.74
CA SER A 66 -10.85 -4.86 -4.21
C SER A 66 -12.30 -4.49 -3.97
N THR A 67 -13.14 -4.53 -4.99
CA THR A 67 -14.54 -4.12 -4.87
C THR A 67 -15.49 -5.09 -5.55
N SER A 68 -16.59 -5.41 -4.88
CA SER A 68 -17.69 -6.16 -5.48
C SER A 68 -18.74 -5.28 -6.15
N ALA A 69 -18.58 -3.96 -6.08
CA ALA A 69 -19.52 -3.01 -6.67
C ALA A 69 -19.52 -3.04 -8.21
N ILE A 70 -18.42 -3.48 -8.82
CA ILE A 70 -18.27 -3.59 -10.27
C ILE A 70 -17.91 -5.04 -10.60
N LYS A 71 -18.69 -5.65 -11.49
CA LYS A 71 -18.38 -6.95 -12.09
C LYS A 71 -17.92 -6.76 -13.52
N SER A 72 -16.88 -7.49 -13.92
CA SER A 72 -16.42 -7.44 -15.31
C SER A 72 -17.32 -8.29 -16.20
N PRO A 73 -17.95 -7.75 -17.27
CA PRO A 73 -18.75 -8.54 -18.20
C PRO A 73 -17.90 -9.41 -19.15
N ILE A 74 -16.60 -9.11 -19.24
CA ILE A 74 -15.63 -9.76 -20.12
C ILE A 74 -14.37 -10.15 -19.36
N ASN A 75 -13.48 -10.91 -19.99
CA ASN A 75 -12.16 -11.16 -19.42
C ASN A 75 -11.31 -9.89 -19.53
N ILE A 76 -10.78 -9.42 -18.39
CA ILE A 76 -9.82 -8.33 -18.34
C ILE A 76 -8.44 -8.93 -18.08
N GLY A 77 -7.50 -8.63 -18.97
CA GLY A 77 -6.11 -9.01 -18.79
C GLY A 77 -5.47 -8.33 -17.58
N ALA A 78 -4.38 -8.91 -17.07
CA ALA A 78 -3.58 -8.23 -16.05
C ALA A 78 -3.07 -6.87 -16.57
N ASN A 79 -2.88 -5.91 -15.67
CA ASN A 79 -2.32 -4.59 -15.95
C ASN A 79 -3.05 -3.78 -17.05
N SER A 80 -4.35 -3.99 -17.20
CA SER A 80 -5.20 -3.37 -18.22
C SER A 80 -6.20 -2.37 -17.64
N VAL A 81 -6.34 -2.32 -16.31
CA VAL A 81 -7.26 -1.45 -15.58
C VAL A 81 -6.47 -0.24 -15.07
N LYS A 82 -6.81 0.95 -15.55
CA LYS A 82 -6.28 2.20 -14.97
C LYS A 82 -7.20 2.63 -13.84
N SER A 83 -6.64 2.98 -12.69
CA SER A 83 -7.44 3.38 -11.54
C SER A 83 -6.86 4.60 -10.87
N THR A 84 -7.77 5.46 -10.42
CA THR A 84 -7.49 6.69 -9.69
C THR A 84 -8.37 6.69 -8.44
N LEU A 85 -7.76 6.45 -7.29
CA LEU A 85 -8.41 6.54 -6.00
C LEU A 85 -8.14 7.92 -5.40
N THR A 86 -9.21 8.65 -5.08
CA THR A 86 -9.13 9.93 -4.39
C THR A 86 -9.56 9.73 -2.94
N LEU A 87 -8.73 10.21 -2.02
CA LEU A 87 -9.03 10.24 -0.59
C LEU A 87 -9.07 11.69 -0.10
N THR A 88 -9.99 11.99 0.81
CA THR A 88 -10.01 13.25 1.55
C THR A 88 -8.88 13.24 2.55
N LYS A 89 -8.06 14.29 2.59
CA LYS A 89 -6.90 14.41 3.49
C LYS A 89 -7.26 15.33 4.66
N ASN A 90 -7.04 14.89 5.90
CA ASN A 90 -7.23 15.68 7.14
C ASN A 90 -8.58 16.42 7.22
N GLY A 91 -9.65 15.82 6.67
CA GLY A 91 -10.98 16.42 6.58
C GLY A 91 -11.11 17.60 5.58
N SER A 92 -10.02 18.09 4.99
CA SER A 92 -10.04 19.17 4.01
C SER A 92 -8.92 19.02 2.97
N GLY A 93 -9.28 19.05 1.68
CA GLY A 93 -8.36 18.74 0.57
C GLY A 93 -8.37 17.26 0.19
N THR A 94 -7.57 16.88 -0.80
CA THR A 94 -7.57 15.53 -1.37
C THR A 94 -6.17 15.03 -1.71
N SER A 95 -5.95 13.73 -1.48
CA SER A 95 -4.79 12.98 -1.96
C SER A 95 -5.24 12.00 -3.04
N THR A 96 -4.46 11.87 -4.11
CA THR A 96 -4.80 11.01 -5.24
C THR A 96 -3.77 9.90 -5.38
N PHE A 97 -4.26 8.68 -5.57
CA PHE A 97 -3.46 7.48 -5.79
C PHE A 97 -3.81 6.94 -7.15
N THR A 98 -2.80 6.68 -7.98
CA THR A 98 -3.02 6.20 -9.35
C THR A 98 -2.19 4.96 -9.62
N GLY A 99 -2.72 4.11 -10.48
CA GLY A 99 -2.03 2.92 -10.92
C GLY A 99 -2.73 2.28 -12.11
N ASN A 100 -2.05 1.32 -12.72
CA ASN A 100 -2.54 0.55 -13.86
C ASN A 100 -2.31 -0.95 -13.67
N SER A 101 -2.09 -1.39 -12.43
CA SER A 101 -1.86 -2.78 -12.07
C SER A 101 -3.18 -3.41 -11.63
N ASN A 102 -3.45 -4.61 -12.13
CA ASN A 102 -4.56 -5.45 -11.71
C ASN A 102 -4.23 -6.91 -12.02
N PRO A 103 -4.74 -7.87 -11.24
CA PRO A 103 -4.70 -9.27 -11.62
C PRO A 103 -5.56 -9.53 -12.86
N ALA A 104 -5.41 -10.69 -13.52
CA ALA A 104 -6.36 -11.11 -14.53
C ALA A 104 -7.75 -11.31 -13.89
N ILE A 105 -8.77 -10.63 -14.41
CA ILE A 105 -10.15 -10.69 -13.90
C ILE A 105 -10.99 -11.44 -14.92
N PRO A 106 -11.50 -12.65 -14.60
CA PRO A 106 -12.39 -13.37 -15.50
C PRO A 106 -13.74 -12.65 -15.65
N ALA A 107 -14.48 -12.97 -16.70
CA ALA A 107 -15.87 -12.53 -16.85
C ALA A 107 -16.71 -12.97 -15.62
N GLY A 108 -17.54 -12.07 -15.11
CA GLY A 108 -18.28 -12.20 -13.85
C GLY A 108 -17.45 -11.97 -12.58
N GLY A 109 -16.13 -11.76 -12.71
CA GLY A 109 -15.23 -11.50 -11.60
C GLY A 109 -15.37 -10.10 -11.00
N ASP A 110 -14.99 -9.98 -9.73
CA ASP A 110 -14.88 -8.70 -9.03
C ASP A 110 -13.71 -7.87 -9.55
N VAL A 111 -13.90 -6.56 -9.62
CA VAL A 111 -12.81 -5.65 -9.99
C VAL A 111 -11.84 -5.51 -8.83
N SER A 112 -10.57 -5.84 -9.09
CA SER A 112 -9.46 -5.59 -8.18
C SER A 112 -8.38 -4.80 -8.92
N THR A 113 -7.81 -3.79 -8.26
CA THR A 113 -6.81 -2.88 -8.82
C THR A 113 -5.80 -2.49 -7.76
N GLY A 114 -4.56 -2.23 -8.18
CA GLY A 114 -3.47 -1.83 -7.32
C GLY A 114 -2.21 -2.70 -7.50
N PRO A 115 -1.09 -2.27 -6.90
CA PRO A 115 -0.97 -1.12 -5.99
C PRO A 115 -1.15 0.22 -6.72
N LEU A 116 -1.95 1.12 -6.13
CA LEU A 116 -2.10 2.51 -6.56
C LEU A 116 -1.11 3.36 -5.78
N THR A 117 -0.21 4.05 -6.45
CA THR A 117 0.83 4.88 -5.83
C THR A 117 0.37 6.30 -5.63
N GLY A 118 0.69 6.86 -4.45
CA GLY A 118 0.48 8.25 -4.09
C GLY A 118 1.50 8.72 -3.06
N THR A 119 1.51 10.01 -2.80
CA THR A 119 2.39 10.64 -1.80
C THR A 119 1.59 11.06 -0.58
N VAL A 120 2.12 10.78 0.60
CA VAL A 120 1.55 11.13 1.89
C VAL A 120 2.64 11.72 2.78
N ALA A 121 2.26 12.57 3.72
CA ALA A 121 3.11 13.01 4.80
C ALA A 121 2.76 12.25 6.08
N ALA A 122 3.73 12.12 6.98
CA ALA A 122 3.47 11.56 8.31
C ALA A 122 2.42 12.41 9.05
N GLY A 123 1.45 11.74 9.66
CA GLY A 123 0.29 12.32 10.33
C GLY A 123 -0.90 12.61 9.40
N ASP A 124 -0.82 12.31 8.10
CA ASP A 124 -1.95 12.45 7.20
C ASP A 124 -3.03 11.41 7.51
N SER A 125 -4.26 11.89 7.75
CA SER A 125 -5.47 11.09 7.83
C SER A 125 -6.19 11.11 6.49
N LEU A 126 -6.33 9.95 5.85
CA LEU A 126 -6.91 9.78 4.52
C LEU A 126 -8.21 8.97 4.58
N GLU A 127 -9.30 9.59 4.15
CA GLU A 127 -10.63 8.96 4.10
C GLU A 127 -11.08 8.74 2.66
N GLY A 128 -11.64 7.57 2.35
CA GLY A 128 -12.05 7.20 1.00
C GLY A 128 -13.13 8.14 0.48
N LYS A 129 -12.89 8.76 -0.69
CA LYS A 129 -13.84 9.70 -1.30
C LYS A 129 -14.43 9.15 -2.59
N SER A 130 -13.58 8.78 -3.53
CA SER A 130 -14.03 8.21 -4.81
C SER A 130 -12.96 7.35 -5.46
N LEU A 131 -13.41 6.37 -6.24
CA LEU A 131 -12.58 5.51 -7.07
C LEU A 131 -13.03 5.67 -8.52
N THR A 132 -12.12 6.09 -9.39
CA THR A 132 -12.34 6.08 -10.84
C THR A 132 -11.58 4.92 -11.44
N VAL A 133 -12.25 4.11 -12.24
CA VAL A 133 -11.70 2.95 -12.92
C VAL A 133 -11.91 3.12 -14.42
N VAL A 134 -10.86 2.94 -15.22
CA VAL A 134 -10.93 3.00 -16.68
C VAL A 134 -10.47 1.66 -17.23
N VAL A 135 -11.38 0.97 -17.93
CA VAL A 135 -11.13 -0.32 -18.57
C VAL A 135 -11.50 -0.19 -20.05
N PHE A 136 -10.56 -0.45 -20.96
CA PHE A 136 -10.76 -0.33 -22.41
C PHE A 136 -11.39 1.01 -22.87
N GLY A 137 -11.12 2.11 -22.15
CA GLY A 137 -11.66 3.44 -22.46
C GLY A 137 -13.03 3.75 -21.86
N ILE A 138 -13.66 2.81 -21.16
CA ILE A 138 -14.89 3.03 -20.40
C ILE A 138 -14.51 3.48 -18.99
N THR A 139 -15.00 4.65 -18.59
CA THR A 139 -14.76 5.23 -17.26
C THR A 139 -15.93 4.94 -16.33
N VAL A 140 -15.64 4.33 -15.19
CA VAL A 140 -16.57 4.09 -14.10
C VAL A 140 -16.11 4.90 -12.88
N THR A 141 -17.00 5.73 -12.34
CA THR A 141 -16.73 6.51 -11.13
C THR A 141 -17.59 5.98 -10.00
N CYS A 142 -16.94 5.54 -8.94
CA CYS A 142 -17.55 5.09 -7.71
C CYS A 142 -17.33 6.12 -6.60
N ASN A 143 -18.38 6.51 -5.91
CA ASN A 143 -18.32 7.43 -4.78
C ASN A 143 -18.47 6.67 -3.47
N ALA A 144 -17.67 7.02 -2.47
CA ALA A 144 -17.80 6.44 -1.14
C ALA A 144 -19.14 6.88 -0.54
N THR A 145 -19.95 5.91 -0.13
CA THR A 145 -21.26 6.14 0.52
C THR A 145 -21.23 5.80 2.01
N SER A 146 -20.13 5.27 2.51
CA SER A 146 -19.92 4.97 3.92
C SER A 146 -18.49 5.33 4.31
N ALA A 147 -18.31 5.71 5.58
CA ALA A 147 -16.99 5.89 6.15
C ALA A 147 -16.20 4.56 6.11
N GLN A 148 -14.89 4.69 6.03
CA GLN A 148 -13.98 3.55 6.14
C GLN A 148 -14.05 2.92 7.55
N ALA A 149 -14.02 1.60 7.61
CA ALA A 149 -14.08 0.83 8.84
C ALA A 149 -13.06 -0.32 8.82
N PRO A 150 -12.12 -0.38 9.77
CA PRO A 150 -11.80 0.67 10.76
C PRO A 150 -11.19 1.93 10.13
N GLY A 151 -11.43 3.08 10.78
CA GLY A 151 -10.71 4.35 10.64
C GLY A 151 -10.76 5.03 9.25
N PRO A 152 -10.34 6.30 9.14
CA PRO A 152 -9.53 6.75 8.01
C PRO A 152 -8.09 6.20 8.15
N PHE A 153 -7.36 6.07 7.03
CA PHE A 153 -5.96 5.67 7.05
C PHE A 153 -5.07 6.77 7.61
N VAL A 154 -4.33 6.51 8.70
CA VAL A 154 -3.33 7.43 9.23
C VAL A 154 -1.93 6.96 8.82
N PHE A 155 -1.20 7.80 8.11
CA PHE A 155 0.12 7.55 7.52
C PHE A 155 1.28 8.16 8.31
#